data_AF-A0A094A0L5-F1
#
_entry.id   AF-A0A094A0L5-F1
#
_cell.length_a   1.000
_cell.length_b   1.000
_cell.length_c   1.000
_cell.angle_alpha   90.00
_cell.angle_beta   90.00
_cell.angle_gamma   90.00
#
_symmetry.space_group_name_H-M   'P 1'
#
loop_
_entity.id
_entity.type
_entity.pdbx_description
1 polymer ?
#
loop_
_entity_poly.entity_id
_entity_poly.type
_entity_poly.pdbx_seq_one_letter_code
_entity_poly.pdbx_strand_id
1 'polypeptide(L)'
;DSERYARQKFGAQKGISSDEFFGKGSFDPAAQSEAKSRLQGFEGASSISSNAYFGREEDDGGEEDYGDLESAAKDFVRKFGVTAGDDLENLTQVLGEGATKLGGAVRAYLNS
;
A
#
# COMPACT_ATOMS: atom_id res chain seq x y z
N ASP A 1 13.40 29.64 6.46
CA ASP A 1 12.89 30.67 5.53
C ASP A 1 11.63 30.20 4.79
N SER A 2 11.69 29.02 4.16
CA SER A 2 10.55 28.32 3.53
C SER A 2 9.27 28.26 4.39
N GLU A 3 9.37 27.98 5.69
CA GLU A 3 8.21 27.90 6.58
C GLU A 3 7.50 29.26 6.78
N ARG A 4 8.25 30.37 6.84
CA ARG A 4 7.66 31.72 6.91
C ARG A 4 6.99 32.09 5.59
N TYR A 5 7.66 31.81 4.47
CA TYR A 5 7.11 32.02 3.14
C TYR A 5 5.79 31.27 2.96
N ALA A 6 5.74 29.99 3.33
CA ALA A 6 4.54 29.18 3.19
C ALA A 6 3.40 29.66 4.09
N ARG A 7 3.67 30.02 5.35
CA ARG A 7 2.66 30.58 6.25
C ARG A 7 2.10 31.91 5.75
N GLN A 8 2.95 32.77 5.18
CA GLN A 8 2.52 34.07 4.68
C GLN A 8 1.77 33.96 3.35
N LYS A 9 2.19 33.06 2.46
CA LYS A 9 1.60 32.86 1.13
C LYS A 9 0.33 32.02 1.17
N PHE A 10 0.31 30.99 2.02
CA PHE A 10 -0.70 29.95 2.01
C PHE A 10 -1.46 29.81 3.33
N GLY A 11 -1.21 30.67 4.32
CA GLY A 11 -1.85 30.56 5.64
C GLY A 11 -3.38 30.70 5.64
N ALA A 12 -3.97 31.28 4.58
CA ALA A 12 -5.41 31.35 4.40
C ALA A 12 -5.99 30.17 3.60
N GLN A 13 -5.13 29.33 3.01
CA GLN A 13 -5.54 28.20 2.19
C GLN A 13 -5.64 26.94 3.07
N LYS A 14 -6.71 26.16 2.88
CA LYS A 14 -6.96 24.92 3.64
C LYS A 14 -6.00 23.78 3.28
N GLY A 15 -5.29 23.91 2.16
CA GLY A 15 -4.31 22.95 1.69
C GLY A 15 -3.53 23.54 0.54
N ILE A 16 -2.30 23.05 0.37
CA ILE A 16 -1.39 23.44 -0.71
C ILE A 16 -0.83 22.20 -1.39
N SER A 17 -0.60 22.30 -2.69
CA SER A 17 0.11 21.24 -3.39
C SER A 17 1.59 21.23 -2.99
N SER A 18 2.17 20.04 -2.88
CA SER A 18 3.61 19.86 -2.69
C SER A 18 4.41 20.60 -3.78
N ASP A 19 3.93 20.55 -5.01
CA ASP A 19 4.58 21.22 -6.13
C ASP A 19 4.56 22.75 -6.01
N GLU A 20 3.49 23.31 -5.44
CA GLU A 20 3.36 24.74 -5.18
C GLU A 20 4.23 25.18 -3.98
N PHE A 21 4.38 24.32 -2.98
CA PHE A 21 5.26 24.57 -1.83
C PHE A 21 6.75 24.51 -2.20
N PHE A 22 7.15 23.54 -3.04
CA PHE A 22 8.54 23.33 -3.44
C PHE A 22 8.92 24.02 -4.77
N GLY A 23 7.96 24.66 -5.46
CA GLY A 23 8.19 25.32 -6.73
C GLY A 23 8.62 24.36 -7.85
N LYS A 24 8.24 23.09 -7.76
CA LYS A 24 8.47 22.14 -8.85
C LYS A 24 7.43 22.45 -9.94
N GLY A 25 7.88 22.77 -11.15
CA GLY A 25 7.08 23.30 -12.27
C GLY A 25 5.98 22.40 -12.84
N SER A 26 5.38 21.54 -12.02
CA SER A 26 4.26 20.65 -12.35
C SER A 26 2.90 21.22 -11.90
N PHE A 27 2.85 22.44 -11.36
CA PHE A 27 1.59 23.07 -10.97
C PHE A 27 0.76 23.39 -12.22
N ASP A 28 -0.29 22.62 -12.44
CA ASP A 28 -1.30 22.87 -13.45
C ASP A 28 -2.58 23.43 -12.79
N PRO A 29 -2.87 24.74 -12.98
CA PRO A 29 -4.11 25.36 -12.48
C PRO A 29 -5.38 24.69 -13.01
N ALA A 30 -5.35 24.13 -14.23
CA ALA A 30 -6.50 23.46 -14.84
C ALA A 30 -6.80 22.15 -14.10
N ALA A 31 -5.78 21.34 -13.81
CA ALA A 31 -5.91 20.10 -13.04
C ALA A 31 -6.44 20.36 -11.61
N GLN A 32 -5.98 21.43 -10.96
CA GLN A 32 -6.50 21.88 -9.66
C GLN A 32 -7.98 22.26 -9.74
N SER A 33 -8.39 23.05 -10.74
CA SER A 33 -9.79 23.46 -10.90
C SER A 33 -10.70 22.27 -11.19
N GLU A 34 -10.23 21.32 -11.99
CA GLU A 34 -10.95 20.09 -12.31
C GLU A 34 -11.13 19.22 -11.07
N ALA A 35 -10.05 18.99 -10.31
CA ALA A 35 -10.12 18.26 -9.04
C ALA A 35 -11.09 18.92 -8.05
N LYS A 36 -11.05 20.26 -7.95
CA LYS A 36 -11.96 21.02 -7.10
C LYS A 36 -13.42 20.88 -7.55
N SER A 37 -13.67 20.90 -8.87
CA SER A 37 -15.01 20.68 -9.43
C SER A 37 -15.52 19.26 -9.17
N ARG A 38 -14.64 18.25 -9.20
CA ARG A 38 -15.00 16.86 -8.83
C ARG A 38 -15.33 16.75 -7.35
N LEU A 39 -14.53 17.37 -6.49
CA LEU A 39 -14.71 17.33 -5.03
C LEU A 39 -15.99 18.02 -4.55
N GLN A 40 -16.53 18.99 -5.31
CA GLN A 40 -17.83 19.60 -5.01
C GLN A 40 -18.97 18.57 -4.98
N GLY A 41 -18.89 17.51 -5.78
CA GLY A 41 -19.87 16.41 -5.76
C GLY A 41 -19.84 15.57 -4.48
N PHE A 42 -18.81 15.74 -3.65
CA PHE A 42 -18.62 15.02 -2.38
C PHE A 42 -18.75 15.95 -1.17
N GLU A 43 -19.29 17.16 -1.35
CA GLU A 43 -19.47 18.12 -0.26
C GLU A 43 -20.43 17.56 0.79
N GLY A 44 -19.92 17.27 1.99
CA GLY A 44 -20.67 16.67 3.10
C GLY A 44 -20.32 15.20 3.39
N ALA A 45 -19.56 14.52 2.52
CA ALA A 45 -19.04 13.19 2.81
C ALA A 45 -17.91 13.28 3.86
N SER A 46 -17.98 12.47 4.92
CA SER A 46 -16.90 12.36 5.91
C SER A 46 -15.66 11.67 5.35
N SER A 47 -15.85 10.85 4.31
CA SER A 47 -14.83 10.09 3.60
C SER A 47 -15.24 9.93 2.15
N ILE A 48 -14.27 9.93 1.24
CA ILE A 48 -14.47 9.70 -0.19
C ILE A 48 -13.65 8.47 -0.55
N SER A 49 -14.28 7.45 -1.13
CA SER A 49 -13.54 6.27 -1.59
C SER A 49 -12.76 6.60 -2.86
N SER A 50 -11.58 5.99 -3.02
CA SER A 50 -10.76 6.13 -4.23
C SER A 50 -11.56 5.70 -5.47
N ASN A 51 -12.40 4.67 -5.35
CA ASN A 51 -13.27 4.21 -6.43
C ASN A 51 -14.29 5.28 -6.82
N ALA A 52 -14.96 5.92 -5.87
CA ALA A 52 -15.92 6.98 -6.15
C ALA A 52 -15.25 8.21 -6.82
N TYR A 53 -14.01 8.52 -6.45
CA TYR A 53 -13.27 9.64 -7.05
C TYR A 53 -12.72 9.33 -8.45
N PHE A 54 -12.22 8.10 -8.69
CA PHE A 54 -11.56 7.72 -9.94
C PHE A 54 -12.45 6.96 -10.92
N GLY A 55 -13.70 6.62 -10.55
CA GLY A 55 -14.67 5.96 -11.43
C GLY A 55 -14.19 4.60 -11.94
N ARG A 56 -13.39 3.88 -11.14
CA ARG A 56 -12.99 2.51 -11.47
C ARG A 56 -14.18 1.61 -11.20
N GLU A 57 -14.42 0.65 -12.09
CA GLU A 57 -15.41 -0.41 -11.86
C GLU A 57 -15.16 -0.97 -10.47
N GLU A 58 -16.22 -1.01 -9.66
CA GLU A 58 -16.18 -1.73 -8.39
C GLU A 58 -15.85 -3.17 -8.74
N ASP A 59 -14.61 -3.58 -8.45
CA ASP A 59 -14.41 -4.97 -8.07
C ASP A 59 -15.21 -5.09 -6.76
N ASP A 60 -16.42 -5.62 -6.93
CA ASP A 60 -17.53 -5.71 -5.99
C ASP A 60 -17.14 -6.58 -4.79
N GLY A 61 -16.23 -6.06 -3.96
CA GLY A 61 -15.48 -6.85 -3.00
C GLY A 61 -14.96 -6.06 -1.80
N GLY A 62 -15.69 -5.05 -1.31
CA GLY A 62 -15.14 -4.26 -0.20
C GLY A 62 -16.05 -3.35 0.61
N GLU A 63 -17.38 -3.46 0.52
CA GLU A 63 -18.28 -2.77 1.46
C GLU A 63 -18.44 -3.51 2.82
N GLU A 64 -17.74 -4.64 2.99
CA GLU A 64 -17.73 -5.43 4.24
C GLU A 64 -16.34 -5.48 4.94
N ASP A 65 -15.26 -4.95 4.32
CA ASP A 65 -13.87 -5.15 4.77
C ASP A 65 -13.22 -3.92 5.44
N TYR A 66 -13.90 -3.34 6.44
CA TYR A 66 -13.20 -2.60 7.50
C TYR A 66 -13.21 -3.37 8.84
N GLY A 67 -14.05 -4.41 8.96
CA GLY A 67 -13.99 -5.38 10.06
C GLY A 67 -13.00 -6.53 9.81
N ASP A 68 -12.74 -6.84 8.53
CA ASP A 68 -11.85 -7.94 8.14
C ASP A 68 -10.36 -7.57 8.17
N LEU A 69 -9.99 -6.28 8.20
CA LEU A 69 -8.60 -5.89 8.51
C LEU A 69 -8.15 -6.35 9.90
N GLU A 70 -9.03 -6.30 10.91
CA GLU A 70 -8.72 -6.79 12.25
C GLU A 70 -8.62 -8.32 12.26
N SER A 71 -9.50 -9.00 11.50
CA SER A 71 -9.49 -10.45 11.34
C SER A 71 -8.25 -10.93 10.59
N ALA A 72 -7.91 -10.28 9.47
CA ALA A 72 -6.71 -10.51 8.67
C ALA A 72 -5.43 -10.21 9.45
N ALA A 73 -5.41 -9.15 10.27
CA ALA A 73 -4.29 -8.87 11.16
C ALA A 73 -4.15 -9.93 12.25
N LYS A 74 -5.25 -10.39 12.85
CA LYS A 74 -5.25 -11.50 13.83
C LYS A 74 -4.80 -12.80 13.20
N ASP A 75 -5.26 -13.12 11.99
CA ASP A 75 -4.85 -14.31 11.26
C ASP A 75 -3.40 -14.24 10.81
N PHE A 76 -2.90 -13.06 10.42
CA PHE A 76 -1.49 -12.83 10.15
C PHE A 76 -0.64 -13.06 11.40
N VAL A 77 -1.01 -12.47 12.54
CA VAL A 77 -0.32 -12.65 13.81
C VAL A 77 -0.40 -14.10 14.31
N ARG A 78 -1.53 -14.80 14.11
CA ARG A 78 -1.67 -16.20 14.48
C ARG A 78 -0.82 -17.13 13.60
N LYS A 79 -0.85 -16.90 12.29
CA LYS A 79 -0.09 -17.66 11.30
C LYS A 79 1.42 -17.46 11.45
N PHE A 80 1.87 -16.23 11.66
CA PHE A 80 3.30 -15.91 11.81
C PHE A 80 3.82 -15.98 13.25
N GLY A 81 2.95 -15.83 14.25
CA GLY A 81 3.36 -15.76 15.66
C GLY A 81 3.17 -17.06 16.45
N VAL A 82 2.25 -17.93 16.04
CA VAL A 82 1.93 -19.16 16.81
C VAL A 82 2.14 -20.43 15.97
N THR A 83 1.76 -20.43 14.70
CA THR A 83 1.86 -21.64 13.84
C THR A 83 3.19 -21.72 13.07
N ALA A 84 3.83 -20.60 12.76
CA ALA A 84 5.09 -20.60 12.01
C ALA A 84 6.29 -21.20 12.77
N GLY A 85 6.21 -21.43 14.09
CA GLY A 85 7.26 -22.12 14.83
C GLY A 85 7.39 -23.60 14.41
N ASP A 86 6.28 -24.33 14.47
CA ASP A 86 6.23 -25.77 14.17
C ASP A 86 6.39 -26.06 12.67
N ASP A 87 5.82 -25.21 11.80
CA ASP A 87 5.93 -25.39 10.35
C ASP A 87 7.31 -24.99 9.79
N LEU A 88 8.03 -24.05 10.45
CA LEU A 88 9.41 -23.69 10.06
C LEU A 88 10.38 -24.84 10.33
N GLU A 89 10.21 -25.59 11.43
CA GLU A 89 11.02 -26.79 11.70
C GLU A 89 10.79 -27.87 10.64
N ASN A 90 9.54 -28.16 10.29
CA ASN A 90 9.19 -29.11 9.23
C ASN A 90 9.69 -28.65 7.85
N LEU A 91 9.52 -27.37 7.50
CA LEU A 91 10.02 -26.81 6.24
C LEU A 91 11.54 -26.84 6.16
N THR A 92 12.24 -26.57 7.27
CA THR A 92 13.71 -26.64 7.35
C THR A 92 14.21 -28.07 7.17
N GLN A 93 13.52 -29.06 7.74
CA GLN A 93 13.83 -30.47 7.54
C GLN A 93 13.66 -30.91 6.08
N VAL A 94 12.53 -30.55 5.46
CA VAL A 94 12.25 -30.88 4.05
C VAL A 94 13.23 -30.17 3.10
N LEU A 95 13.57 -28.91 3.37
CA LEU A 95 14.56 -28.16 2.61
C LEU A 95 15.96 -28.78 2.73
N GLY A 96 16.35 -29.22 3.93
CA GLY A 96 17.63 -29.91 4.17
C GLY A 96 17.75 -31.23 3.41
N GLU A 97 16.68 -32.04 3.39
CA GLU A 97 16.66 -33.29 2.63
C GLU A 97 16.66 -33.04 1.11
N GLY A 98 15.91 -32.03 0.64
CA GLY A 98 15.89 -31.63 -0.77
C GLY A 98 17.26 -31.16 -1.27
N ALA A 99 17.92 -30.31 -0.50
CA ALA A 99 19.27 -29.81 -0.82
C ALA A 99 20.30 -30.94 -0.86
N THR A 100 20.21 -31.91 0.06
CA THR A 100 21.13 -33.07 0.09
C THR A 100 20.94 -33.97 -1.14
N LYS A 101 19.68 -34.24 -1.53
CA LYS A 101 19.37 -35.03 -2.74
C LYS A 101 19.82 -34.32 -4.02
N LEU A 102 19.57 -33.01 -4.13
CA LEU A 102 20.02 -32.21 -5.27
C LEU A 102 21.55 -32.14 -5.34
N GLY A 103 22.24 -31.89 -4.22
CA GLY A 103 23.70 -31.89 -4.15
C GLY A 103 24.31 -33.25 -4.52
N GLY A 104 23.67 -34.35 -4.09
CA GLY A 104 24.04 -35.71 -4.49
C GLY A 104 23.90 -35.94 -5.99
N ALA A 105 22.80 -35.50 -6.60
CA ALA A 105 22.56 -35.63 -8.04
C ALA A 105 23.57 -34.81 -8.87
N VAL A 106 23.87 -33.58 -8.47
CA VAL A 106 24.88 -32.73 -9.13
C VAL A 106 26.27 -33.35 -9.02
N ARG A 107 26.64 -33.89 -7.85
CA ARG A 107 27.92 -34.56 -7.66
C ARG A 107 28.01 -35.86 -8.45
N ALA A 108 26.92 -36.62 -8.58
CA ALA A 108 26.88 -37.83 -9.41
C ALA A 108 27.05 -37.50 -10.91
N TYR A 109 26.44 -36.40 -11.38
CA TYR A 109 26.57 -35.91 -12.76
C TYR A 109 27.97 -35.37 -13.08
N LEU A 110 28.64 -34.73 -12.12
CA LEU A 110 30.00 -34.22 -12.32
C LEU A 110 31.08 -35.32 -12.26
N ASN A 111 30.75 -36.49 -11.73
CA ASN A 111 31.67 -37.61 -11.58
C ASN A 111 31.43 -38.72 -12.63
N SER A 112 30.54 -38.46 -13.61
CA SER A 112 30.28 -39.26 -14.81
C SER A 112 30.82 -38.55 -16.05
#